data_AF-A0A662GUI3-F1
#
_entry.id   AF-A0A662GUI3-F1
#
_cell.length_a   1.000
_cell.length_b   1.000
_cell.length_c   1.000
_cell.angle_alpha   90.00
_cell.angle_beta   90.00
_cell.angle_gamma   90.00
#
_symmetry.space_group_name_H-M   'P 1'
#
loop_
_entity.id
_entity.type
_entity.pdbx_description
1 polymer ?
#
loop_
_entity_poly.entity_id
_entity_poly.type
_entity_poly.pdbx_seq_one_letter_code
_entity_poly.pdbx_strand_id
1 'polypeptide(L)'
;MFNFSIQFNDKKFQASIAYLKQCSNLDKLLEEIQKIEKTLQATIVIARKELGMFRRFLQIACTNAVEDFHDVNKRITKRLSIEIIVNLAGTRQINDAINKIVPRGENEGIAIIVSESLEKNRDVIKFLEKTAGCVEVD
;
A
#
# COMPACT_ATOMS: atom_id res chain seq x y z
N MET A 1 11.88 6.46 3.16
CA MET A 1 10.92 5.52 3.77
C MET A 1 10.39 6.10 5.08
N PHE A 2 9.12 5.88 5.41
CA PHE A 2 8.50 6.24 6.68
C PHE A 2 7.71 5.04 7.21
N ASN A 3 7.76 4.80 8.53
CA ASN A 3 7.17 3.62 9.17
C ASN A 3 6.31 4.03 10.36
N PHE A 4 5.26 3.27 10.63
CA PHE A 4 4.42 3.43 11.82
C PHE A 4 3.75 2.11 12.18
N SER A 5 3.36 1.97 13.45
CA SER A 5 2.58 0.82 13.93
C SER A 5 1.10 1.16 13.92
N ILE A 6 0.27 0.15 13.63
CA ILE A 6 -1.19 0.22 13.71
C ILE A 6 -1.62 -0.81 14.75
N GLN A 7 -2.33 -0.39 15.79
CA GLN A 7 -2.89 -1.26 16.81
C GLN A 7 -4.38 -1.43 16.55
N PHE A 8 -4.87 -2.67 16.51
CA PHE A 8 -6.29 -2.99 16.45
C PHE A 8 -6.60 -4.11 17.44
N ASN A 9 -7.34 -3.80 18.51
CA ASN A 9 -7.53 -4.69 19.66
C ASN A 9 -6.17 -5.24 20.14
N ASP A 10 -6.02 -6.56 20.22
CA ASP A 10 -4.78 -7.23 20.64
C ASP A 10 -3.77 -7.44 19.48
N LYS A 11 -4.11 -7.03 18.25
CA LYS A 11 -3.25 -7.19 17.09
C LYS A 11 -2.44 -5.93 16.81
N LYS A 12 -1.17 -6.12 16.49
CA LYS A 12 -0.24 -5.08 16.07
C LYS A 12 0.23 -5.33 14.65
N PHE A 13 0.10 -4.33 13.80
CA PHE A 13 0.59 -4.32 12.42
C PHE A 13 1.69 -3.27 12.27
N GLN A 14 2.58 -3.49 11.32
CA GLN A 14 3.60 -2.55 10.87
C GLN A 14 3.26 -2.08 9.47
N ALA A 15 3.21 -0.76 9.30
CA ALA A 15 3.05 -0.12 8.01
C ALA A 15 4.36 0.57 7.60
N SER A 16 4.73 0.41 6.33
CA SER A 16 5.90 1.04 5.72
C SER A 16 5.51 1.71 4.42
N ILE A 17 5.99 2.93 4.23
CA ILE A 17 5.76 3.72 3.03
C ILE A 17 7.11 4.02 2.40
N ALA A 18 7.31 3.54 1.18
CA ALA A 18 8.52 3.71 0.38
C ALA A 18 8.18 4.42 -0.93
N TYR A 19 9.10 5.22 -1.45
CA TYR A 19 8.96 5.83 -2.77
C TYR A 19 9.55 4.86 -3.79
N LEU A 20 8.78 4.56 -4.83
CA LEU A 20 9.24 3.85 -6.01
C LEU A 20 9.56 4.91 -7.06
N LYS A 21 10.84 5.09 -7.38
CA LYS A 21 11.32 6.13 -8.32
C LYS A 21 11.90 5.50 -9.58
N GLN A 22 11.67 6.15 -10.71
CA GLN A 22 12.27 5.78 -12.00
C GLN A 22 12.10 4.28 -12.33
N CYS A 23 10.90 3.76 -12.11
CA CYS A 23 10.58 2.36 -12.33
C CYS A 23 10.28 2.11 -13.81
N SER A 24 10.91 1.10 -14.38
CA SER A 24 10.74 0.72 -15.79
C SER A 24 9.48 -0.12 -16.04
N ASN A 25 8.95 -0.80 -15.02
CA ASN A 25 7.88 -1.78 -15.16
C ASN A 25 6.78 -1.63 -14.11
N LEU A 26 6.39 -0.40 -13.75
CA LEU A 26 5.41 -0.16 -12.69
C LEU A 26 4.02 -0.75 -13.03
N ASP A 27 3.55 -0.59 -14.27
CA ASP A 27 2.26 -1.15 -14.69
C ASP A 27 2.25 -2.69 -14.63
N LYS A 28 3.34 -3.33 -15.03
CA LYS A 28 3.48 -4.79 -14.90
C LYS A 28 3.46 -5.24 -13.43
N LEU A 29 4.10 -4.46 -12.55
CA LEU A 29 4.03 -4.72 -11.10
C LEU A 29 2.58 -4.63 -10.60
N LEU A 30 1.81 -3.65 -11.06
CA LEU A 30 0.39 -3.48 -10.69
C LEU A 30 -0.46 -4.69 -11.11
N GLU A 31 -0.21 -5.26 -12.29
CA GLU A 31 -0.91 -6.46 -12.78
C GLU A 31 -0.62 -7.69 -11.91
N GLU A 32 0.60 -7.82 -11.41
CA GLU A 32 1.05 -8.98 -10.61
C GLU A 32 0.82 -8.81 -9.10
N ILE A 33 0.39 -7.62 -8.65
CA ILE A 33 0.39 -7.25 -7.23
C ILE A 33 -0.37 -8.24 -6.35
N GLN A 34 -1.51 -8.75 -6.81
CA GLN A 34 -2.30 -9.72 -6.06
C GLN A 34 -1.57 -11.06 -5.86
N LYS A 35 -0.78 -11.49 -6.85
CA LYS A 35 0.03 -12.71 -6.75
C LYS A 35 1.22 -12.48 -5.80
N ILE A 36 1.81 -11.29 -5.84
CA ILE A 36 2.91 -10.89 -4.97
C ILE A 36 2.44 -10.81 -3.51
N GLU A 37 1.29 -10.16 -3.23
CA GLU A 37 0.68 -10.09 -1.90
C GLU A 37 0.51 -11.49 -1.27
N LYS A 38 0.00 -12.45 -2.05
CA LYS A 38 -0.18 -13.84 -1.60
C LYS A 38 1.15 -14.53 -1.31
N THR A 39 2.12 -14.38 -2.21
CA THR A 39 3.45 -15.01 -2.08
C THR A 39 4.19 -14.48 -0.86
N LEU A 40 4.18 -13.16 -0.67
CA LEU A 40 4.91 -12.49 0.41
C LEU A 40 4.12 -12.39 1.71
N GLN A 41 2.85 -12.82 1.71
CA GLN A 41 1.93 -12.72 2.84
C GLN A 41 1.90 -11.31 3.46
N ALA A 42 1.88 -10.29 2.61
CA ALA A 42 1.84 -8.88 3.00
C ALA A 42 0.78 -8.15 2.17
N THR A 43 0.14 -7.15 2.77
CA THR A 43 -0.75 -6.25 2.01
C THR A 43 0.09 -5.19 1.34
N ILE A 44 -0.16 -4.97 0.05
CA ILE A 44 0.63 -4.05 -0.78
C ILE A 44 -0.31 -3.16 -1.58
N VAL A 45 -0.13 -1.86 -1.47
CA VAL A 45 -0.79 -0.86 -2.32
C VAL A 45 0.28 -0.01 -2.98
N ILE A 46 0.23 0.08 -4.31
CA ILE A 46 1.02 1.05 -5.06
C ILE A 46 0.10 2.23 -5.38
N ALA A 47 0.49 3.41 -4.92
CA ALA A 47 -0.29 4.62 -5.05
C ALA A 47 0.51 5.75 -5.72
N ARG A 48 -0.20 6.77 -6.22
CA ARG A 48 0.38 7.98 -6.81
C ARG A 48 1.35 8.67 -5.85
N LYS A 49 2.47 9.16 -6.39
CA LYS A 49 3.58 9.73 -5.61
C LYS A 49 3.21 10.99 -4.82
N GLU A 50 2.25 11.75 -5.32
CA GLU A 50 1.76 13.01 -4.73
C GLU A 50 1.19 12.78 -3.33
N LEU A 51 0.69 11.58 -3.04
CA LEU A 51 0.21 11.23 -1.70
C LEU A 51 1.33 11.15 -0.67
N GLY A 52 2.56 10.87 -1.11
CA GLY A 52 3.73 10.64 -0.26
C GLY A 52 4.12 11.83 0.62
N MET A 53 3.74 13.06 0.25
CA MET A 53 4.02 14.26 1.05
C MET A 53 3.12 14.37 2.29
N PHE A 54 1.96 13.70 2.30
CA PHE A 54 0.97 13.81 3.36
C PHE A 54 1.07 12.66 4.37
N ARG A 55 2.19 12.57 5.09
CA ARG A 55 2.47 11.45 6.03
C ARG A 55 1.34 11.17 7.03
N ARG A 56 0.80 12.22 7.66
CA ARG A 56 -0.30 12.09 8.63
C ARG A 56 -1.56 11.54 7.99
N PHE A 57 -1.88 11.99 6.77
CA PHE A 57 -3.02 11.50 6.01
C PHE A 57 -2.85 10.01 5.68
N LEU A 58 -1.68 9.60 5.18
CA LEU A 58 -1.39 8.19 4.87
C LEU A 58 -1.51 7.31 6.13
N GLN A 59 -1.00 7.79 7.26
CA GLN A 59 -1.13 7.09 8.53
C GLN A 59 -2.60 6.89 8.93
N ILE A 60 -3.40 7.96 8.91
CA ILE A 60 -4.83 7.90 9.25
C ILE A 60 -5.57 6.95 8.29
N ALA A 61 -5.34 7.06 6.98
CA ALA A 61 -5.99 6.21 6.00
C ALA A 61 -5.66 4.72 6.18
N CYS A 62 -4.39 4.39 6.48
CA CYS A 62 -3.99 3.02 6.75
C CYS A 62 -4.58 2.49 8.06
N THR A 63 -4.59 3.31 9.12
CA THR A 63 -5.21 2.94 10.40
C THR A 63 -6.69 2.66 10.23
N ASN A 64 -7.43 3.58 9.63
CA ASN A 64 -8.87 3.42 9.37
C ASN A 64 -9.14 2.18 8.50
N ALA A 65 -8.33 1.94 7.47
CA ALA A 65 -8.48 0.75 6.63
C ALA A 65 -8.29 -0.55 7.39
N VAL A 66 -7.32 -0.62 8.32
CA VAL A 66 -7.11 -1.80 9.17
C VAL A 66 -8.29 -2.00 10.13
N GLU A 67 -8.80 -0.92 10.71
CA GLU A 67 -9.99 -0.96 11.58
C GLU A 67 -11.23 -1.43 10.80
N ASP A 68 -11.54 -0.78 9.68
CA ASP A 68 -12.68 -1.08 8.82
C ASP A 68 -12.62 -2.52 8.29
N PHE A 69 -11.44 -2.99 7.88
CA PHE A 69 -11.24 -4.36 7.39
C PHE A 69 -11.61 -5.44 8.42
N HIS A 70 -11.28 -5.19 9.69
CA HIS A 70 -11.55 -6.14 10.77
C HIS A 70 -12.95 -6.00 11.36
N ASP A 71 -13.61 -4.85 11.20
CA ASP A 71 -15.02 -4.66 11.53
C ASP A 71 -15.93 -5.17 10.39
N VAL A 72 -16.58 -6.31 10.61
CA VAL A 72 -17.45 -6.98 9.62
C VAL A 72 -18.58 -6.08 9.13
N ASN A 73 -19.02 -5.11 9.94
CA ASN A 73 -20.11 -4.20 9.59
C ASN A 73 -19.64 -3.00 8.76
N LYS A 74 -18.34 -2.69 8.78
CA LYS A 74 -17.77 -1.54 8.08
C LYS A 74 -17.02 -1.92 6.81
N ARG A 75 -16.40 -3.10 6.76
CA ARG A 75 -15.63 -3.55 5.59
C ARG A 75 -16.48 -3.51 4.32
N ILE A 76 -15.92 -2.90 3.29
CA ILE A 76 -16.44 -2.90 1.93
C ILE A 76 -16.02 -4.20 1.22
N THR A 77 -14.89 -4.79 1.61
CA THR A 77 -14.29 -5.93 0.91
C THR A 77 -13.45 -6.83 1.81
N LYS A 78 -13.17 -8.03 1.32
CA LYS A 78 -12.31 -9.02 1.99
C LYS A 78 -10.81 -8.82 1.73
N ARG A 79 -10.42 -7.67 1.16
CA ARG A 79 -9.01 -7.35 0.86
C ARG A 79 -8.61 -6.04 1.54
N LEU A 80 -7.66 -6.11 2.47
CA LEU A 80 -7.13 -4.93 3.15
C LEU A 80 -6.52 -3.91 2.17
N SER A 81 -5.88 -4.36 1.09
CA SER A 81 -5.35 -3.44 0.06
C SER A 81 -6.42 -2.57 -0.58
N ILE A 82 -7.64 -3.09 -0.77
CA ILE A 82 -8.75 -2.30 -1.30
C ILE A 82 -9.32 -1.36 -0.22
N GLU A 83 -9.40 -1.79 1.05
CA GLU A 83 -9.78 -0.91 2.17
C GLU A 83 -8.83 0.29 2.32
N ILE A 84 -7.53 0.07 2.11
CA ILE A 84 -6.53 1.15 2.08
C ILE A 84 -6.81 2.10 0.91
N ILE A 85 -7.07 1.57 -0.29
CA ILE A 85 -7.34 2.39 -1.49
C ILE A 85 -8.59 3.27 -1.31
N VAL A 86 -9.69 2.73 -0.78
CA VAL A 86 -10.94 3.50 -0.57
C VAL A 86 -10.78 4.57 0.52
N ASN A 87 -10.03 4.27 1.59
CA ASN A 87 -9.70 5.25 2.63
C ASN A 87 -8.79 6.37 2.10
N LEU A 88 -7.78 6.03 1.29
CA LEU A 88 -6.94 7.02 0.62
C LEU A 88 -7.73 7.88 -0.38
N ALA A 89 -8.73 7.32 -1.04
CA ALA A 89 -9.53 8.04 -2.02
C ALA A 89 -10.66 8.88 -1.40
N GLY A 90 -10.97 8.67 -0.11
CA GLY A 90 -12.09 9.30 0.58
C GLY A 90 -13.46 8.93 -0.01
N THR A 91 -13.59 7.73 -0.60
CA THR A 91 -14.86 7.26 -1.22
C THR A 91 -15.07 5.78 -0.96
N ARG A 92 -16.33 5.35 -0.81
CA ARG A 92 -16.68 3.92 -0.70
C ARG A 92 -16.82 3.21 -2.06
N GLN A 93 -16.74 3.95 -3.17
CA GLN A 93 -16.80 3.38 -4.52
C GLN A 93 -15.43 2.86 -4.95
N ILE A 94 -15.29 1.54 -5.08
CA ILE A 94 -14.01 0.87 -5.34
C ILE A 94 -13.37 1.34 -6.66
N ASN A 95 -14.14 1.37 -7.75
CA ASN A 95 -13.61 1.74 -9.07
C ASN A 95 -13.08 3.18 -9.10
N ASP A 96 -13.84 4.12 -8.51
CA ASP A 96 -13.43 5.51 -8.38
C ASP A 96 -12.15 5.64 -7.54
N ALA A 97 -12.07 4.88 -6.45
CA ALA A 97 -10.90 4.89 -5.58
C ALA A 97 -9.65 4.38 -6.31
N ILE A 98 -9.77 3.27 -7.03
CA ILE A 98 -8.66 2.71 -7.84
C ILE A 98 -8.18 3.74 -8.85
N ASN A 99 -9.09 4.38 -9.59
CA ASN A 99 -8.73 5.36 -10.63
C ASN A 99 -8.01 6.59 -10.05
N LYS A 100 -8.40 7.02 -8.85
CA LYS A 100 -7.76 8.15 -8.16
C LYS A 100 -6.39 7.80 -7.59
N ILE A 101 -6.23 6.60 -7.03
CA ILE A 101 -5.08 6.25 -6.18
C ILE A 101 -3.98 5.51 -6.94
N VAL A 102 -4.33 4.63 -7.88
CA VAL A 102 -3.35 3.77 -8.55
C VAL A 102 -2.63 4.54 -9.69
N PRO A 103 -1.29 4.54 -9.74
CA PRO A 103 -0.51 5.33 -10.70
C PRO A 103 -0.34 4.60 -12.05
N ARG A 104 -1.43 4.44 -12.81
CA ARG A 104 -1.39 3.77 -14.13
C ARG A 104 -0.66 4.63 -15.17
N GLY A 105 0.26 4.03 -15.92
CA GLY A 105 1.05 4.72 -16.94
C GLY A 105 2.10 5.68 -16.36
N GLU A 106 2.35 5.64 -15.06
CA GLU A 106 3.40 6.41 -14.40
C GLU A 106 4.64 5.52 -14.17
N ASN A 107 5.80 6.16 -14.06
CA ASN A 107 7.07 5.50 -13.74
C ASN A 107 7.50 5.71 -12.28
N GLU A 108 6.64 6.34 -11.46
CA GLU A 108 6.91 6.66 -10.07
C GLU A 108 5.65 6.41 -9.23
N GLY A 109 5.84 6.17 -7.94
CA GLY A 109 4.74 5.99 -7.01
C GLY A 109 5.22 5.89 -5.57
N ILE A 110 4.29 5.61 -4.67
CA ILE A 110 4.59 5.13 -3.33
C ILE A 110 4.11 3.68 -3.18
N ALA A 111 4.93 2.85 -2.55
CA ALA A 111 4.51 1.56 -2.04
C ALA A 111 4.10 1.71 -0.59
N ILE A 112 2.89 1.25 -0.26
CA ILE A 112 2.35 1.14 1.10
C ILE A 112 2.27 -0.34 1.42
N ILE A 113 3.04 -0.78 2.41
CA ILE A 113 3.14 -2.19 2.82
C ILE A 113 2.61 -2.31 4.24
N VAL A 114 1.67 -3.22 4.47
CA VAL A 114 1.17 -3.55 5.81
C VAL A 114 1.36 -5.04 6.08
N SER A 115 2.05 -5.37 7.16
CA SER A 115 2.27 -6.74 7.62
C SER A 115 2.42 -6.81 9.15
N GLU A 116 2.71 -7.98 9.71
CA GLU A 116 2.92 -8.17 11.15
C GLU A 116 4.31 -7.69 11.63
N SER A 117 5.26 -7.45 10.71
CA SER A 117 6.67 -7.20 11.03
C SER A 117 7.27 -6.09 10.16
N LEU A 118 8.10 -5.24 10.77
CA LEU A 118 8.83 -4.20 10.04
C LEU A 118 9.92 -4.78 9.15
N GLU A 119 10.53 -5.89 9.57
CA GLU A 119 11.54 -6.61 8.78
C GLU A 119 10.92 -7.14 7.48
N LYS A 120 9.75 -7.78 7.60
CA LYS A 120 8.99 -8.26 6.44
C LYS A 120 8.64 -7.14 5.47
N ASN A 121 8.27 -5.96 5.97
CA ASN A 121 8.01 -4.81 5.09
C ASN A 121 9.26 -4.38 4.31
N ARG A 122 10.44 -4.41 4.92
CA ARG A 122 11.70 -4.08 4.25
C ARG A 122 12.02 -5.06 3.13
N ASP A 123 11.79 -6.36 3.36
CA ASP A 123 12.02 -7.39 2.35
C ASP A 123 11.05 -7.24 1.17
N VAL A 124 9.78 -6.93 1.45
CA VAL A 124 8.79 -6.64 0.41
C VAL A 124 9.22 -5.42 -0.40
N ILE A 125 9.64 -4.32 0.24
CA ILE A 125 10.09 -3.11 -0.48
C ILE A 125 11.23 -3.43 -1.46
N LYS A 126 12.27 -4.12 -0.99
CA LYS A 126 13.40 -4.55 -1.84
C LYS A 126 12.94 -5.41 -3.01
N PHE A 127 12.01 -6.33 -2.75
CA PHE A 127 11.42 -7.17 -3.80
C PHE A 127 10.68 -6.32 -4.84
N LEU A 128 9.87 -5.34 -4.41
CA LEU A 128 9.12 -4.46 -5.30
C LEU A 128 10.05 -3.58 -6.14
N GLU A 129 11.07 -2.97 -5.53
CA GLU A 129 12.06 -2.14 -6.22
C GLU A 129 12.78 -2.93 -7.32
N LYS A 130 13.23 -4.15 -7.00
CA LYS A 130 13.85 -5.06 -7.97
C LYS A 130 12.89 -5.46 -9.09
N THR A 131 11.65 -5.80 -8.75
CA THR A 131 10.64 -6.31 -9.70
C THR A 131 10.17 -5.22 -10.66
N ALA A 132 9.96 -4.01 -10.16
CA ALA A 132 9.58 -2.85 -10.97
C ALA A 132 10.78 -2.22 -11.70
N GLY A 133 12.01 -2.69 -11.44
CA GLY A 133 13.23 -2.15 -12.02
C GLY A 133 13.38 -0.67 -11.70
N CYS A 134 13.18 -0.31 -10.43
CA CYS A 134 13.37 1.05 -9.92
C CYS A 134 14.84 1.31 -9.63
N VAL A 135 15.26 2.57 -9.74
CA VAL A 135 16.63 2.98 -9.41
C VAL A 135 16.73 3.23 -7.91
N GLU A 136 17.69 2.58 -7.24
CA GLU A 136 18.07 2.96 -5.86
C GLU A 136 18.63 4.38 -5.91
N VAL A 137 17.97 5.31 -5.21
CA VAL A 137 18.49 6.68 -5.06
C VAL A 137 18.93 6.81 -3.62
N ASP A 138 20.26 6.86 -3.42
CA ASP A 138 20.92 7.21 -2.16
C ASP A 138 20.40 8.52 -1.55
#